data_AF-A0A7S1Z1H1-F1
#
_entry.id   AF-A0A7S1Z1H1-F1
#
_cell.length_a   1.000
_cell.length_b   1.000
_cell.length_c   1.000
_cell.angle_alpha   90.00
_cell.angle_beta   90.00
_cell.angle_gamma   90.00
#
_symmetry.space_group_name_H-M   'P 1'
#
loop_
_entity.id
_entity.type
_entity.pdbx_description
1 polymer ?
#
loop_
_entity_poly.entity_id
_entity_poly.type
_entity_poly.pdbx_seq_one_letter_code
_entity_poly.pdbx_strand_id
1 'polypeptide(L)'
;RYWDQSSVPVNVYKNKAPFTGKVVSTKRIVGPKATGETCHIIIDHNGDFPYWEGQSWGVIPSGVREKDGKPHSVRLYSIASSRYGDDMSGKTGSLCVRRATYWCPELKADDPAKKGICSNFLCDTNPGDEVMMTGPAGKVMLMPEEDPSTDYIMVATGTGIAPYR
;
A
#
# COMPACT_ATOMS: atom_id res chain seq x y z
N ARG A 1 -9.89 -6.37 24.74
CA ARG A 1 -9.00 -7.53 24.52
C ARG A 1 -8.38 -7.35 23.14
N TYR A 2 -7.09 -7.61 22.93
CA TYR A 2 -6.42 -7.27 21.67
C TYR A 2 -6.98 -8.05 20.46
N TRP A 3 -7.57 -9.22 20.70
CA TRP A 3 -8.24 -10.07 19.71
C TRP A 3 -9.70 -9.66 19.39
N ASP A 4 -10.25 -8.63 20.02
CA ASP A 4 -11.63 -8.19 19.74
C ASP A 4 -11.69 -7.32 18.47
N GLN A 5 -12.12 -7.94 17.38
CA GLN A 5 -12.21 -7.31 16.07
C GLN A 5 -13.41 -6.36 15.87
N SER A 6 -14.26 -6.16 16.89
CA SER A 6 -15.40 -5.22 16.81
C SER A 6 -14.98 -3.77 16.58
N SER A 7 -13.78 -3.42 17.04
CA SER A 7 -13.18 -2.09 16.93
C SER A 7 -12.31 -1.88 15.68
N VAL A 8 -12.17 -2.91 14.82
CA VAL A 8 -11.32 -2.83 13.62
C VAL A 8 -11.85 -1.73 12.68
N PRO A 9 -11.05 -0.70 12.37
CA PRO A 9 -11.45 0.36 11.47
C PRO A 9 -11.67 -0.20 10.06
N VAL A 10 -12.78 0.15 9.42
CA VAL A 10 -13.06 -0.25 8.03
C VAL A 10 -13.75 0.89 7.30
N ASN A 11 -13.22 1.28 6.14
CA ASN A 11 -13.76 2.33 5.26
C ASN A 11 -13.99 3.67 5.97
N VAL A 12 -13.06 4.05 6.86
CA VAL A 12 -13.05 5.32 7.59
C VAL A 12 -12.98 6.48 6.60
N TYR A 13 -12.04 6.42 5.66
CA TYR A 13 -11.91 7.38 4.57
C TYR A 13 -12.36 6.75 3.25
N LYS A 14 -13.15 7.50 2.48
CA LYS A 14 -13.82 7.02 1.26
C LYS A 14 -13.38 7.84 0.07
N ASN A 15 -13.64 7.37 -1.15
CA ASN A 15 -13.19 8.05 -2.37
C ASN A 15 -13.64 9.52 -2.49
N LYS A 16 -14.78 9.88 -1.88
CA LYS A 16 -15.29 11.26 -1.89
C LYS A 16 -14.63 12.18 -0.86
N ALA A 17 -14.04 11.60 0.18
CA ALA A 17 -13.34 12.30 1.24
C ALA A 17 -12.15 11.43 1.67
N PRO A 18 -11.08 11.38 0.84
CA PRO A 18 -9.89 10.60 1.14
C PRO A 18 -9.06 11.29 2.21
N PHE A 19 -8.25 10.52 2.93
CA PHE A 19 -7.20 11.05 3.79
C PHE A 19 -6.01 11.51 2.95
N THR A 20 -5.33 12.58 3.35
CA THR A 20 -4.11 13.06 2.69
C THR A 20 -2.91 12.66 3.55
N GLY A 21 -2.24 11.58 3.17
CA GLY A 21 -1.01 11.12 3.83
C GLY A 21 0.21 11.79 3.23
N LYS A 22 1.30 11.87 4.00
CA LYS A 22 2.55 12.47 3.57
C LYS A 22 3.65 11.43 3.47
N VAL A 23 4.32 11.35 2.33
CA VAL A 23 5.42 10.38 2.14
C VAL A 23 6.58 10.77 3.02
N VAL A 24 7.03 9.84 3.85
CA VAL A 24 8.23 9.97 4.68
C VAL A 24 9.45 9.47 3.91
N SER A 25 9.32 8.33 3.22
CA SER A 25 10.39 7.81 2.38
C SER A 25 9.89 6.81 1.35
N THR A 26 10.59 6.73 0.23
CA THR A 26 10.41 5.73 -0.82
C THR A 26 11.77 5.13 -1.15
N LYS A 27 11.92 3.81 -0.94
CA LYS A 27 13.19 3.12 -1.12
C LYS A 27 13.03 1.84 -1.91
N ARG A 28 13.86 1.63 -2.92
CA ARG A 28 13.96 0.36 -3.64
C ARG A 28 14.46 -0.74 -2.68
N ILE A 29 13.76 -1.88 -2.65
CA ILE A 29 14.06 -3.04 -1.78
C ILE A 29 14.50 -4.28 -2.54
N VAL A 30 14.88 -4.14 -3.80
CA VAL A 30 15.33 -5.22 -4.66
C VAL A 30 16.69 -4.91 -5.28
N GLY A 31 17.53 -5.94 -5.41
CA GLY A 31 18.87 -5.79 -5.99
C GLY A 31 18.88 -5.42 -7.48
N PRO A 32 20.06 -5.12 -8.04
CA PRO A 32 20.22 -4.66 -9.43
C PRO A 32 19.80 -5.72 -10.47
N LYS A 33 19.84 -7.01 -10.11
CA LYS A 33 19.46 -8.12 -10.99
C LYS A 33 17.96 -8.46 -10.97
N ALA A 34 17.15 -7.74 -10.18
CA ALA A 34 15.71 -7.98 -10.14
C ALA A 34 15.06 -7.57 -11.47
N THR A 35 14.08 -8.35 -11.92
CA THR A 35 13.36 -8.13 -13.18
C THR A 35 12.42 -6.92 -13.17
N GLY A 36 12.16 -6.37 -11.99
CA GLY A 36 11.38 -5.17 -11.81
C GLY A 36 11.71 -4.52 -10.48
N GLU A 37 11.28 -3.27 -10.31
CA GLU A 37 11.45 -2.53 -9.09
C GLU A 37 10.32 -2.83 -8.11
N THR A 38 10.69 -3.09 -6.86
CA THR A 38 9.76 -3.05 -5.72
C THR A 38 10.29 -2.01 -4.74
N CYS A 39 9.41 -1.15 -4.26
CA CYS A 39 9.71 -0.11 -3.30
C CYS A 39 8.99 -0.36 -1.97
N HIS A 40 9.67 0.00 -0.89
CA HIS A 40 9.09 0.20 0.44
C HIS A 40 8.80 1.68 0.62
N ILE A 41 7.56 2.00 0.92
CA ILE A 41 7.06 3.38 0.98
C ILE A 41 6.47 3.60 2.36
N ILE A 42 7.02 4.55 3.11
CA ILE A 42 6.53 4.94 4.43
C ILE A 42 5.70 6.20 4.28
N ILE A 43 4.48 6.17 4.80
CA ILE A 43 3.51 7.27 4.74
C ILE A 43 3.13 7.65 6.17
N ASP A 44 3.24 8.94 6.47
CA ASP A 44 2.76 9.57 7.69
C ASP A 44 1.25 9.83 7.56
N HIS A 45 0.51 9.32 8.53
CA HIS A 45 -0.92 9.52 8.69
C HIS A 45 -1.30 10.23 10.00
N ASN A 46 -0.32 10.81 10.70
CA ASN A 46 -0.47 11.57 11.95
C ASN A 46 -1.12 10.80 13.11
N GLY A 47 -1.42 9.51 12.96
CA GLY A 47 -2.23 8.73 13.90
C GLY A 47 -3.74 8.85 13.66
N ASP A 48 -4.17 9.66 12.68
CA ASP A 48 -5.58 9.88 12.34
C ASP A 48 -6.13 8.81 11.38
N PHE A 49 -5.26 7.90 10.92
CA PHE A 49 -5.62 6.82 10.02
C PHE A 49 -5.16 5.43 10.50
N PRO A 50 -5.58 5.00 11.71
CA PRO A 50 -5.16 3.72 12.27
C PRO A 50 -5.71 2.54 11.45
N TYR A 51 -5.00 1.42 11.54
CA TYR A 51 -5.32 0.16 10.88
C TYR A 51 -4.82 -1.01 11.74
N TRP A 52 -5.23 -2.23 11.37
CA TRP A 52 -4.76 -3.47 11.95
C TRP A 52 -3.95 -4.26 10.92
N GLU A 53 -3.09 -5.15 11.41
CA GLU A 53 -2.26 -6.04 10.60
C GLU A 53 -3.14 -6.87 9.64
N GLY A 54 -2.72 -6.98 8.37
CA GLY A 54 -3.48 -7.65 7.33
C GLY A 54 -4.50 -6.76 6.58
N GLN A 55 -4.74 -5.54 7.03
CA GLN A 55 -5.58 -4.60 6.28
C GLN A 55 -4.85 -3.99 5.06
N SER A 56 -5.63 -3.35 4.20
CA SER A 56 -5.14 -2.66 3.01
C SER A 56 -5.53 -1.18 3.03
N TRP A 57 -4.67 -0.33 2.48
CA TRP A 57 -5.02 1.03 2.09
C TRP A 57 -5.34 1.11 0.61
N GLY A 58 -6.34 1.90 0.28
CA GLY A 58 -6.60 2.29 -1.10
C GLY A 58 -5.89 3.60 -1.42
N VAL A 59 -5.19 3.66 -2.55
CA VAL A 59 -4.51 4.88 -3.03
C VAL A 59 -5.20 5.38 -4.29
N ILE A 60 -5.43 6.69 -4.34
CA ILE A 60 -5.89 7.42 -5.53
C ILE A 60 -4.68 8.16 -6.09
N PRO A 61 -4.10 7.71 -7.22
CA PRO A 61 -2.96 8.42 -7.80
C PRO A 61 -3.39 9.79 -8.31
N SER A 62 -2.44 10.72 -8.34
CA SER A 62 -2.64 12.07 -8.86
C SER A 62 -3.00 12.05 -10.35
N GLY A 63 -3.66 13.10 -10.82
CA GLY A 63 -4.12 13.23 -12.20
C GLY A 63 -5.54 12.71 -12.46
N VAL A 64 -5.89 12.65 -13.74
CA VAL A 64 -7.22 12.26 -14.22
C VAL A 64 -7.12 11.22 -15.33
N ARG A 65 -8.16 10.42 -15.50
CA ARG A 65 -8.23 9.44 -16.59
C ARG A 65 -8.45 10.16 -17.92
N GLU A 66 -7.62 9.82 -18.90
CA GLU A 66 -7.70 10.38 -20.26
C GLU A 66 -9.08 10.23 -20.91
N LYS A 67 -9.78 9.11 -20.64
CA LYS A 67 -11.07 8.80 -21.27
C LYS A 67 -12.24 9.71 -20.86
N ASP A 68 -12.25 10.21 -19.62
CA ASP A 68 -13.42 10.86 -19.04
C ASP A 68 -13.11 12.05 -18.13
N GLY A 69 -11.84 12.41 -17.95
CA GLY A 69 -11.41 13.52 -17.10
C GLY A 69 -11.71 13.33 -15.62
N LYS A 70 -12.15 12.13 -15.20
CA LYS A 70 -12.48 11.84 -13.79
C LYS A 70 -11.21 11.43 -13.03
N PRO A 71 -11.19 11.59 -11.69
CA PRO A 71 -10.12 11.06 -10.86
C PRO A 71 -9.87 9.57 -11.13
N HIS A 72 -8.62 9.16 -10.99
CA HIS A 72 -8.26 7.74 -11.11
C HIS A 72 -9.01 6.89 -10.08
N SER A 73 -9.30 5.64 -10.44
CA SER A 73 -9.88 4.69 -9.49
C SER A 73 -8.87 4.31 -8.41
N VAL A 74 -9.39 4.00 -7.21
CA VAL A 74 -8.60 3.49 -6.08
C VAL A 74 -7.88 2.19 -6.46
N ARG A 75 -6.63 2.05 -6.04
CA ARG A 75 -5.88 0.79 -6.05
C ARG A 75 -5.60 0.37 -4.61
N LEU A 76 -5.92 -0.87 -4.26
CA LEU A 76 -5.65 -1.41 -2.94
C LEU A 76 -4.22 -1.94 -2.85
N TYR A 77 -3.56 -1.65 -1.75
CA TYR A 77 -2.25 -2.16 -1.37
C TYR A 77 -2.33 -2.68 0.07
N SER A 78 -1.89 -3.92 0.27
CA SER A 78 -1.72 -4.46 1.61
C SER A 78 -0.73 -3.60 2.39
N ILE A 79 -1.10 -3.27 3.63
CA ILE A 79 -0.21 -2.55 4.53
C ILE A 79 0.89 -3.52 4.98
N ALA A 80 2.14 -3.08 4.90
CA ALA A 80 3.35 -3.87 5.12
C ALA A 80 4.04 -3.54 6.45
N SER A 81 3.28 -2.98 7.40
CA SER A 81 3.75 -2.58 8.73
C SER A 81 2.72 -2.96 9.77
N SER A 82 3.19 -3.11 11.02
CA SER A 82 2.30 -3.17 12.17
C SER A 82 1.48 -1.89 12.32
N ARG A 83 0.45 -1.90 13.16
CA ARG A 83 -0.36 -0.74 13.54
C ARG A 83 0.46 0.40 14.17
N TYR A 84 1.68 0.12 14.61
CA TYR A 84 2.61 1.11 15.17
C TYR A 84 3.52 1.75 14.11
N GLY A 85 3.52 1.24 12.89
CA GLY A 85 4.42 1.71 11.83
C GLY A 85 5.86 1.25 12.01
N ASP A 86 6.72 1.61 11.05
CA ASP A 86 8.14 1.22 11.04
C ASP A 86 8.96 1.95 12.11
N ASP A 87 8.48 3.09 12.58
CA ASP A 87 9.11 3.92 13.62
C ASP A 87 8.50 3.72 15.02
N MET A 88 7.55 2.77 15.15
CA MET A 88 6.83 2.45 16.39
C MET A 88 6.03 3.61 16.99
N SER A 89 5.81 4.70 16.25
CA SER A 89 5.12 5.90 16.75
C SER A 89 3.60 5.79 16.71
N GLY A 90 3.06 4.84 15.94
CA GLY A 90 1.63 4.76 15.62
C GLY A 90 1.14 5.82 14.64
N LYS A 91 2.06 6.62 14.07
CA LYS A 91 1.72 7.71 13.14
C LYS A 91 2.04 7.40 11.70
N THR A 92 2.82 6.34 11.45
CA THR A 92 3.21 5.93 10.10
C THR A 92 2.62 4.58 9.74
N GLY A 93 2.60 4.29 8.45
CA GLY A 93 2.42 2.95 7.93
C GLY A 93 3.11 2.79 6.58
N SER A 94 3.33 1.54 6.18
CA SER A 94 4.22 1.21 5.08
C SER A 94 3.51 0.42 3.99
N LEU A 95 3.87 0.64 2.74
CA LEU A 95 3.41 -0.14 1.58
C LEU A 95 4.60 -0.83 0.90
N CYS A 96 4.37 -2.06 0.44
CA CYS A 96 5.29 -2.79 -0.42
C CYS A 96 4.73 -2.81 -1.85
N VAL A 97 5.32 -2.02 -2.75
CA VAL A 97 4.75 -1.74 -4.07
C VAL A 97 5.70 -2.18 -5.17
N ARG A 98 5.23 -3.07 -6.06
CA ARG A 98 5.97 -3.44 -7.28
C ARG A 98 5.56 -2.52 -8.43
N ARG A 99 6.55 -1.90 -9.07
CA ARG A 99 6.33 -1.09 -10.27
C ARG A 99 5.80 -1.98 -11.39
N ALA A 100 4.66 -1.60 -11.95
CA ALA A 100 4.06 -2.30 -13.08
C ALA A 100 4.55 -1.63 -14.37
N THR A 101 5.45 -2.31 -15.08
CA THR A 101 5.88 -1.95 -16.43
C THR A 101 5.26 -2.90 -17.44
N TYR A 102 5.15 -2.46 -18.69
CA TYR A 102 4.68 -3.28 -19.79
C TYR A 102 5.79 -3.41 -20.82
N TRP A 103 6.29 -4.64 -20.98
CA TRP A 103 7.24 -4.97 -22.04
C TRP A 103 6.49 -5.11 -23.36
N CYS A 104 6.79 -4.25 -24.34
CA CYS A 104 6.22 -4.34 -25.68
C CYS A 104 7.08 -5.24 -26.56
N PRO A 105 6.56 -6.40 -27.05
CA PRO A 105 7.33 -7.31 -27.89
C PRO A 105 7.81 -6.69 -29.21
N GLU A 106 7.02 -5.75 -29.76
CA GLU A 106 7.32 -5.07 -31.02
C GLU A 106 8.45 -4.05 -30.86
N LEU A 107 8.39 -3.24 -29.79
CA LEU A 107 9.43 -2.25 -29.48
C LEU A 107 10.69 -2.88 -28.87
N LYS A 108 10.61 -4.14 -28.43
CA LYS A 108 11.64 -4.83 -27.63
C LYS A 108 12.14 -3.96 -26.48
N ALA A 109 11.22 -3.23 -25.86
CA ALA A 109 11.46 -2.27 -24.81
C ALA A 109 10.20 -2.09 -23.95
N ASP A 110 10.34 -1.49 -22.78
CA ASP A 110 9.21 -1.05 -21.98
C ASP A 110 8.44 0.06 -22.70
N ASP A 111 7.12 -0.04 -22.69
CA ASP A 111 6.21 0.99 -23.22
C ASP A 111 5.70 1.88 -22.07
N PRO A 112 6.18 3.14 -21.96
CA PRO A 112 5.74 4.05 -20.92
C PRO A 112 4.24 4.36 -20.96
N ALA A 113 3.59 4.26 -22.12
CA ALA A 113 2.16 4.55 -22.26
C ALA A 113 1.28 3.46 -21.63
N LYS A 114 1.82 2.25 -21.44
CA LYS A 114 1.10 1.11 -20.86
C LYS A 114 1.52 0.78 -19.42
N LYS A 115 2.30 1.66 -18.77
CA LYS A 115 2.73 1.45 -17.39
C LYS A 115 1.56 1.58 -16.40
N GLY A 116 1.65 0.86 -15.29
CA GLY A 116 0.63 0.94 -14.24
C GLY A 116 0.68 2.28 -13.51
N ILE A 117 -0.39 3.07 -13.62
CA ILE A 117 -0.43 4.45 -13.12
C ILE A 117 -0.09 4.53 -11.62
N CYS A 118 -0.81 3.80 -10.76
CA CYS A 118 -0.69 3.97 -9.32
C CYS A 118 0.62 3.41 -8.73
N SER A 119 1.12 2.27 -9.24
CA SER A 119 2.37 1.70 -8.73
C SER A 119 3.58 2.53 -9.14
N ASN A 120 3.58 3.09 -10.36
CA ASN A 120 4.62 4.01 -10.78
C ASN A 120 4.54 5.31 -9.97
N PHE A 121 3.36 5.91 -9.84
CA PHE A 121 3.14 7.10 -9.00
C PHE A 121 3.73 6.92 -7.60
N LEU A 122 3.39 5.82 -6.91
CA LEU A 122 3.88 5.52 -5.57
C LEU A 122 5.40 5.31 -5.54
N CYS A 123 5.96 4.53 -6.46
CA CYS A 123 7.41 4.29 -6.52
C CYS A 123 8.23 5.54 -6.93
N ASP A 124 7.59 6.53 -7.57
CA ASP A 124 8.21 7.79 -7.99
C ASP A 124 8.10 8.91 -6.91
N THR A 125 7.40 8.66 -5.79
CA THR A 125 7.24 9.66 -4.72
C THR A 125 8.54 9.95 -3.98
N ASN A 126 8.66 11.18 -3.50
CA ASN A 126 9.75 11.68 -2.68
C ASN A 126 9.26 12.07 -1.28
N PRO A 127 10.16 12.16 -0.28
CA PRO A 127 9.80 12.69 1.03
C PRO A 127 9.12 14.06 0.92
N GLY A 128 7.94 14.16 1.51
CA GLY A 128 7.11 15.36 1.49
C GLY A 128 5.93 15.32 0.53
N ASP A 129 5.92 14.41 -0.45
CA ASP A 129 4.82 14.27 -1.40
C ASP A 129 3.52 13.83 -0.71
N GLU A 130 2.39 14.32 -1.22
CA GLU A 130 1.07 13.96 -0.71
C GLU A 130 0.47 12.77 -1.48
N VAL A 131 -0.19 11.88 -0.75
CA VAL A 131 -0.86 10.70 -1.29
C VAL A 131 -2.30 10.67 -0.79
N MET A 132 -3.25 10.59 -1.73
CA MET A 132 -4.67 10.47 -1.41
C MET A 132 -5.01 9.01 -1.09
N MET A 133 -5.49 8.78 0.13
CA MET A 133 -5.69 7.44 0.69
C MET A 133 -7.14 7.20 1.14
N THR A 134 -7.56 5.94 1.08
CA THR A 134 -8.90 5.45 1.45
C THR A 134 -8.77 4.16 2.24
N GLY A 135 -9.83 3.76 2.95
CA GLY A 135 -9.83 2.56 3.80
C GLY A 135 -9.74 2.89 5.30
N PRO A 136 -8.94 2.14 6.10
CA PRO A 136 -8.38 0.85 5.72
C PRO A 136 -9.52 -0.11 5.36
N ALA A 137 -9.21 -1.14 4.57
CA ALA A 137 -10.19 -2.09 4.06
C ALA A 137 -9.71 -3.52 4.26
N GLY A 138 -10.68 -4.44 4.30
CA GLY A 138 -10.43 -5.87 4.46
C GLY A 138 -10.46 -6.32 5.92
N LYS A 139 -11.01 -7.51 6.12
CA LYS A 139 -10.95 -8.28 7.38
C LYS A 139 -10.42 -9.71 7.18
N VAL A 140 -10.23 -10.13 5.93
CA VAL A 140 -9.89 -11.52 5.56
C VAL A 140 -8.51 -11.94 6.06
N MET A 141 -7.56 -11.01 6.09
CA MET A 141 -6.17 -11.26 6.47
C MET A 141 -5.85 -10.81 7.90
N LEU A 142 -6.87 -10.49 8.71
CA LEU A 142 -6.64 -10.16 10.12
C LEU A 142 -6.07 -11.38 10.84
N MET A 143 -5.12 -11.15 11.74
CA MET A 143 -4.53 -12.21 12.54
C MET A 143 -5.55 -12.72 13.58
N PRO A 144 -5.80 -14.04 13.67
CA PRO A 144 -6.66 -14.63 14.69
C PRO A 144 -5.91 -14.72 16.03
N GLU A 145 -5.99 -13.67 16.82
CA GLU A 145 -5.20 -13.48 18.04
C GLU A 145 -5.82 -14.09 19.32
N GLU A 146 -6.90 -14.90 19.19
CA GLU A 146 -7.61 -15.47 20.34
C GLU A 146 -6.75 -16.43 21.16
N ASP A 147 -5.91 -17.22 20.50
CA ASP A 147 -4.97 -18.16 21.13
C ASP A 147 -3.53 -17.86 20.69
N PRO A 148 -2.65 -17.40 21.60
CA PRO A 148 -1.26 -17.07 21.27
C PRO A 148 -0.41 -18.29 20.91
N SER A 149 -0.90 -19.52 21.11
CA SER A 149 -0.22 -20.76 20.74
C SER A 149 -0.57 -21.27 19.33
N THR A 150 -1.43 -20.55 18.60
CA THR A 150 -1.83 -20.90 17.23
C THR A 150 -0.65 -20.89 16.26
N ASP A 151 -0.47 -21.98 15.52
CA ASP A 151 0.53 -22.05 14.45
C ASP A 151 0.05 -21.33 13.18
N TYR A 152 0.94 -20.53 12.58
CA TYR A 152 0.68 -19.79 11.35
C TYR A 152 1.54 -20.27 10.19
N ILE A 153 0.89 -20.74 9.12
CA ILE A 153 1.57 -21.04 7.85
C ILE A 153 1.30 -19.89 6.88
N MET A 154 2.32 -19.05 6.65
CA MET A 154 2.23 -17.88 5.78
C MET A 154 2.93 -18.15 4.45
N VAL A 155 2.19 -18.09 3.35
CA VAL A 155 2.71 -18.33 1.99
C VAL A 155 2.63 -17.03 1.19
N ALA A 156 3.77 -16.56 0.69
CA ALA A 156 3.89 -15.31 -0.05
C ALA A 156 4.60 -15.49 -1.40
N THR A 157 4.16 -14.72 -2.40
CA THR A 157 4.92 -14.50 -3.64
C THR A 157 5.00 -13.00 -3.93
N GLY A 158 6.19 -12.49 -4.20
CA GLY A 158 6.43 -11.06 -4.47
C GLY A 158 5.91 -10.14 -3.36
N THR A 159 5.10 -9.15 -3.71
CA THR A 159 4.51 -8.18 -2.76
C THR A 159 3.47 -8.80 -1.82
N GLY A 160 3.06 -10.05 -2.05
CA GLY A 160 2.18 -10.79 -1.14
C GLY A 160 2.81 -11.05 0.24
N ILE A 161 4.08 -10.72 0.44
CA ILE A 161 4.76 -10.74 1.74
C ILE A 161 4.28 -9.62 2.68
N ALA A 162 3.68 -8.55 2.14
CA ALA A 162 3.30 -7.35 2.88
C ALA A 162 2.54 -7.63 4.21
N PRO A 163 1.42 -8.38 4.23
CA PRO A 163 0.70 -8.62 5.48
C PRO A 163 1.43 -9.50 6.51
N TYR A 164 2.57 -10.10 6.15
CA TYR A 164 3.33 -11.00 7.02
C TYR A 164 4.61 -10.34 7.59
N ARG A 165 4.91 -9.10 7.19
CA ARG A 165 6.05 -8.32 7.68
C ARG A 165 5.70 -7.63 9.00
#